data_AF-A0A945S334-F1
#
_entry.id   AF-A0A945S334-F1
#
_cell.length_a   1.000
_cell.length_b   1.000
_cell.length_c   1.000
_cell.angle_alpha   90.00
_cell.angle_beta   90.00
_cell.angle_gamma   90.00
#
_symmetry.space_group_name_H-M   'P 1'
#
loop_
_entity.id
_entity.type
_entity.pdbx_description
1 polymer ?
#
loop_
_entity_poly.entity_id
_entity_poly.type
_entity_poly.pdbx_seq_one_letter_code
_entity_poly.pdbx_strand_id
1 'polypeptide(L)'
;MRSSMMAIFAGVLTVFTASVMVAGMWRPQTLVVHEWGVNYYDWAKGVAVAQKMPDFIYTDKAPGRSVRVPALRVKDMPPDSGVRTKPVLYFHAEGYSNRAVPVAVEVRFAYGNANAWWPQVNVYRTPDQVADAKAVDWDAWRKQQEKERMTRRPPKIPDDKRFELSWHHLTLSKSLPKGVTLSGADLPDNHWVKVARQVDSHYVSNGKEVEKYLFYEGTTTRTPVVTVLAPEGRGKTHHVVNVGDHPIYDVFAVYRDGKRGQIWTRYLAVMPPVPRIPKKAFTWGHEVPQIVSLPLLDSDIMPAGDPVSKKKFATRTTERLVEALTSGQHFAAGCRGMRDPADHQPSTRMHQLYQDEAVALEAIWHEGFFEAEGLTIVYRESPAYLDEAMPLHIYTDMFHYVMLSRCGLVLNRNVDYRAAKAVADAVRSYEHGADAKTKAKSLATCRQNRFLALGLVEYYRRQRYGHTQGKEFGARLFQELEK
;
A
#
# COMPACT_ATOMS: atom_id res chain seq x y z
N MET A 1 -11.17 -51.55 82.23
CA MET A 1 -10.91 -51.98 80.84
C MET A 1 -11.98 -51.36 79.94
N ARG A 2 -11.64 -51.04 78.67
CA ARG A 2 -12.54 -50.48 77.62
C ARG A 2 -13.07 -49.07 77.98
N SER A 3 -12.44 -47.99 77.49
CA SER A 3 -12.54 -47.44 76.12
C SER A 3 -13.96 -46.91 75.85
N SER A 4 -14.26 -45.63 76.09
CA SER A 4 -13.77 -44.43 75.37
C SER A 4 -14.23 -44.42 73.91
N MET A 5 -15.32 -43.71 73.65
CA MET A 5 -15.90 -43.51 72.31
C MET A 5 -16.10 -42.01 72.08
N MET A 6 -15.13 -41.39 71.42
CA MET A 6 -15.09 -39.96 71.12
C MET A 6 -14.32 -39.74 69.81
N ALA A 7 -14.71 -38.72 69.03
CA ALA A 7 -14.35 -38.55 67.61
C ALA A 7 -14.98 -39.63 66.69
N ILE A 8 -15.17 -39.44 65.38
CA ILE A 8 -14.77 -38.31 64.50
C ILE A 8 -16.01 -37.82 63.75
N PHE A 9 -16.31 -36.51 63.80
CA PHE A 9 -17.38 -35.91 62.97
C PHE A 9 -17.06 -34.48 62.49
N ALA A 10 -15.79 -34.21 62.19
CA ALA A 10 -15.32 -32.99 61.53
C ALA A 10 -14.12 -33.34 60.65
N GLY A 11 -14.28 -33.33 59.31
CA GLY A 11 -13.20 -33.76 58.41
C GLY A 11 -13.53 -34.03 56.94
N VAL A 12 -14.66 -33.56 56.39
CA VAL A 12 -14.99 -33.69 54.95
C VAL A 12 -15.44 -32.34 54.38
N LEU A 13 -14.67 -31.30 54.64
CA LEU A 13 -14.85 -29.96 54.05
C LEU A 13 -13.48 -29.33 53.80
N THR A 14 -12.70 -29.93 52.90
CA THR A 14 -11.30 -29.56 52.69
C THR A 14 -10.93 -29.68 51.21
N VAL A 15 -10.45 -28.58 50.63
CA VAL A 15 -9.91 -28.45 49.26
C VAL A 15 -10.85 -28.81 48.09
N PHE A 16 -11.99 -28.11 47.99
CA PHE A 16 -12.62 -27.81 46.68
C PHE A 16 -12.48 -26.33 46.26
N THR A 17 -11.69 -25.56 47.02
CA THR A 17 -11.32 -24.18 46.71
C THR A 17 -10.01 -24.11 45.93
N ALA A 18 -9.89 -23.11 45.06
CA ALA A 18 -8.66 -22.72 44.36
C ALA A 18 -7.98 -23.75 43.41
N SER A 19 -8.68 -24.80 42.96
CA SER A 19 -8.48 -25.34 41.59
C SER A 19 -9.31 -24.57 40.55
N VAL A 20 -9.39 -23.25 40.72
CA VAL A 20 -9.50 -22.36 39.57
C VAL A 20 -8.18 -22.55 38.82
N MET A 21 -8.17 -23.41 37.81
CA MET A 21 -7.11 -23.37 36.83
C MET A 21 -7.04 -21.94 36.32
N VAL A 22 -5.95 -21.24 36.62
CA VAL A 22 -5.57 -20.06 35.86
C VAL A 22 -5.34 -20.60 34.46
N ALA A 23 -6.37 -20.52 33.62
CA ALA A 23 -6.34 -20.94 32.23
C ALA A 23 -5.27 -20.08 31.57
N GLY A 24 -4.05 -20.62 31.52
CA GLY A 24 -2.84 -19.83 31.44
C GLY A 24 -2.95 -18.93 30.24
N MET A 25 -2.88 -17.61 30.45
CA MET A 25 -3.06 -16.61 29.39
C MET A 25 -1.93 -16.74 28.38
N TRP A 26 -2.09 -17.69 27.46
CA TRP A 26 -1.21 -17.94 26.35
C TRP A 26 -1.14 -16.65 25.53
N ARG A 27 0.09 -16.19 25.34
CA ARG A 27 0.37 -15.00 24.57
C ARG A 27 0.61 -15.47 23.15
N PRO A 28 -0.24 -15.11 22.18
CA PRO A 28 0.06 -15.41 20.79
C PRO A 28 1.37 -14.72 20.40
N GLN A 29 2.24 -15.42 19.66
CA GLN A 29 3.49 -14.86 19.16
C GLN A 29 3.19 -13.79 18.11
N THR A 30 4.02 -12.75 18.05
CA THR A 30 3.85 -11.70 17.03
C THR A 30 4.28 -12.25 15.68
N LEU A 31 3.35 -12.29 14.74
CA LEU A 31 3.66 -12.40 13.32
C LEU A 31 3.64 -10.98 12.76
N VAL A 32 4.78 -10.30 12.78
CA VAL A 32 4.90 -9.02 12.08
C VAL A 32 4.83 -9.31 10.59
N VAL A 33 4.00 -8.56 9.86
CA VAL A 33 3.90 -8.66 8.41
C VAL A 33 4.04 -7.26 7.83
N HIS A 34 5.01 -7.12 6.93
CA HIS A 34 5.33 -5.87 6.28
C HIS A 34 4.97 -5.96 4.81
N GLU A 35 4.20 -4.98 4.33
CA GLU A 35 3.88 -4.82 2.92
C GLU A 35 4.45 -3.50 2.40
N TRP A 36 5.38 -3.52 1.45
CA TRP A 36 5.70 -2.34 0.64
C TRP A 36 5.51 -2.60 -0.84
N GLY A 37 5.06 -1.59 -1.58
CA GLY A 37 4.98 -1.59 -3.05
C GLY A 37 4.79 -0.17 -3.59
N VAL A 38 4.96 0.00 -4.91
CA VAL A 38 4.94 1.32 -5.58
C VAL A 38 3.83 1.43 -6.61
N ASN A 39 3.24 2.61 -6.75
CA ASN A 39 2.49 3.01 -7.94
C ASN A 39 3.40 3.87 -8.84
N TYR A 40 3.69 3.43 -10.07
CA TYR A 40 4.71 4.06 -10.94
C TYR A 40 4.08 4.80 -12.13
N TYR A 41 4.23 6.12 -12.17
CA TYR A 41 3.61 6.99 -13.18
C TYR A 41 4.66 7.77 -13.99
N ASP A 42 4.57 7.70 -15.33
CA ASP A 42 5.40 8.47 -16.26
C ASP A 42 4.60 9.65 -16.81
N TRP A 43 4.83 10.85 -16.24
CA TRP A 43 4.00 12.01 -16.51
C TRP A 43 4.16 12.54 -17.94
N ALA A 44 5.36 12.43 -18.51
CA ALA A 44 5.63 12.76 -19.92
C ALA A 44 4.95 11.81 -20.92
N LYS A 45 4.42 10.66 -20.46
CA LYS A 45 3.64 9.71 -21.27
C LYS A 45 2.15 9.63 -20.88
N GLY A 46 1.76 10.24 -19.77
CA GLY A 46 0.37 10.22 -19.27
C GLY A 46 -0.15 8.85 -18.80
N VAL A 47 0.74 7.87 -18.59
CA VAL A 47 0.40 6.47 -18.27
C VAL A 47 1.19 5.92 -17.08
N ALA A 48 0.64 4.88 -16.45
CA ALA A 48 1.41 4.01 -15.55
C ALA A 48 2.38 3.14 -16.36
N VAL A 49 3.53 2.76 -15.78
CA VAL A 49 4.55 1.96 -16.48
C VAL A 49 4.50 0.50 -16.02
N ALA A 50 3.88 -0.36 -16.83
CA ALA A 50 3.98 -1.80 -16.68
C ALA A 50 5.44 -2.27 -16.86
N GLN A 51 5.87 -3.25 -16.07
CA GLN A 51 7.19 -3.88 -16.18
C GLN A 51 7.07 -5.26 -16.84
N LYS A 52 8.13 -5.73 -17.52
CA LYS A 52 8.17 -7.13 -17.97
C LYS A 52 8.35 -8.02 -16.72
N MET A 53 7.42 -8.96 -16.52
CA MET A 53 7.56 -9.98 -15.49
C MET A 53 8.42 -11.16 -15.96
N PRO A 54 9.15 -11.84 -15.06
CA PRO A 54 9.71 -13.16 -15.31
C PRO A 54 8.62 -14.20 -15.61
N ASP A 55 8.91 -15.15 -16.49
CA ASP A 55 7.91 -16.08 -17.06
C ASP A 55 7.35 -17.11 -16.05
N PHE A 56 7.88 -17.15 -14.81
CA PHE A 56 7.33 -17.96 -13.72
C PHE A 56 6.22 -17.24 -12.91
N ILE A 57 6.08 -15.92 -13.04
CA ILE A 57 5.03 -15.16 -12.37
C ILE A 57 3.72 -15.35 -13.13
N TYR A 58 2.67 -15.79 -12.42
CA TYR A 58 1.34 -15.97 -12.99
C TYR A 58 0.72 -14.63 -13.36
N THR A 59 -0.16 -14.61 -14.36
CA THR A 59 -0.84 -13.38 -14.83
C THR A 59 -2.31 -13.60 -15.14
N ASP A 60 -3.07 -12.52 -15.35
CA ASP A 60 -4.44 -12.57 -15.87
C ASP A 60 -4.58 -13.44 -17.14
N LYS A 61 -3.58 -13.38 -18.02
CA LYS A 61 -3.48 -14.12 -19.29
C LYS A 61 -2.87 -15.52 -19.14
N ALA A 62 -2.12 -15.75 -18.06
CA ALA A 62 -1.51 -17.04 -17.73
C ALA A 62 -1.72 -17.39 -16.23
N PRO A 63 -2.97 -17.65 -15.79
CA PRO A 63 -3.31 -17.82 -14.37
C PRO A 63 -2.92 -19.18 -13.78
N GLY A 64 -2.06 -19.94 -14.48
CA GLY A 64 -1.64 -21.29 -14.10
C GLY A 64 -2.77 -22.32 -14.06
N ARG A 65 -2.62 -23.32 -13.19
CA ARG A 65 -3.71 -24.23 -12.77
C ARG A 65 -3.94 -24.02 -11.27
N SER A 66 -5.18 -23.91 -10.82
CA SER A 66 -5.49 -23.68 -9.40
C SER A 66 -4.92 -24.82 -8.52
N VAL A 67 -4.17 -24.48 -7.48
CA VAL A 67 -3.65 -25.48 -6.54
C VAL A 67 -4.80 -26.06 -5.71
N ARG A 68 -4.91 -27.39 -5.66
CA ARG A 68 -5.95 -28.13 -4.93
C ARG A 68 -6.11 -27.57 -3.51
N VAL A 69 -7.31 -27.09 -3.20
CA VAL A 69 -7.64 -26.57 -1.86
C VAL A 69 -7.39 -27.68 -0.81
N PRO A 70 -6.58 -27.42 0.23
CA PRO A 70 -6.32 -28.40 1.28
C PRO A 70 -7.57 -28.65 2.14
N ALA A 71 -7.63 -29.84 2.75
CA ALA A 71 -8.77 -30.26 3.56
C ALA A 71 -8.99 -29.43 4.85
N LEU A 72 -7.95 -28.72 5.30
CA LEU A 72 -8.01 -27.73 6.37
C LEU A 72 -7.53 -26.40 5.79
N ARG A 73 -8.42 -25.41 5.68
CA ARG A 73 -8.07 -24.06 5.22
C ARG A 73 -7.58 -23.27 6.42
N VAL A 74 -6.47 -22.54 6.26
CA VAL A 74 -6.15 -21.44 7.18
C VAL A 74 -7.16 -20.29 6.99
N LYS A 75 -8.06 -20.37 6.00
CA LYS A 75 -9.29 -19.57 5.91
C LYS A 75 -10.58 -20.18 6.46
N ASP A 76 -10.46 -21.26 7.24
CA ASP A 76 -11.35 -21.47 8.40
C ASP A 76 -10.67 -20.93 9.68
N MET A 77 -9.66 -20.07 9.46
CA MET A 77 -9.03 -19.13 10.38
C MET A 77 -9.13 -17.69 9.72
N PRO A 78 -8.43 -16.60 10.12
CA PRO A 78 -9.05 -15.23 10.11
C PRO A 78 -8.76 -14.23 8.93
N PRO A 79 -9.71 -13.40 8.41
CA PRO A 79 -9.87 -13.30 6.93
C PRO A 79 -9.97 -11.94 6.16
N ASP A 80 -9.20 -11.69 5.07
CA ASP A 80 -9.22 -10.68 3.91
C ASP A 80 -7.73 -10.67 3.30
N SER A 81 -7.01 -9.92 2.40
CA SER A 81 -7.08 -8.67 1.56
C SER A 81 -5.75 -8.22 0.77
N GLY A 82 -5.76 -7.29 -0.25
CA GLY A 82 -4.70 -6.27 -0.70
C GLY A 82 -3.60 -6.45 -1.84
N VAL A 83 -3.47 -5.57 -2.89
CA VAL A 83 -2.36 -5.46 -3.94
C VAL A 83 -1.90 -4.01 -4.43
N ARG A 84 -0.57 -3.77 -4.67
CA ARG A 84 0.09 -2.65 -5.44
C ARG A 84 0.80 -3.09 -6.76
N THR A 85 1.74 -2.32 -7.33
CA THR A 85 2.86 -2.83 -8.18
C THR A 85 4.06 -3.19 -7.31
N LYS A 86 4.66 -4.38 -7.47
CA LYS A 86 5.64 -4.97 -6.51
C LYS A 86 5.33 -4.73 -5.02
N PRO A 87 4.09 -4.98 -4.55
CA PRO A 87 3.88 -5.29 -3.15
C PRO A 87 4.67 -6.56 -2.85
N VAL A 88 5.53 -6.47 -1.85
CA VAL A 88 6.27 -7.61 -1.34
C VAL A 88 5.83 -7.78 0.11
N LEU A 89 5.11 -8.88 0.38
CA LEU A 89 4.58 -9.17 1.70
C LEU A 89 5.57 -10.09 2.43
N TYR A 90 6.33 -9.50 3.34
CA TYR A 90 7.34 -10.18 4.15
C TYR A 90 6.78 -10.60 5.50
N PHE A 91 7.11 -11.82 5.92
CA PHE A 91 6.63 -12.42 7.17
C PHE A 91 7.76 -12.58 8.17
N HIS A 92 7.56 -12.01 9.35
CA HIS A 92 8.54 -11.89 10.43
C HIS A 92 7.94 -12.46 11.72
N ALA A 93 8.05 -13.77 11.89
CA ALA A 93 7.61 -14.47 13.08
C ALA A 93 8.66 -14.34 14.20
N GLU A 94 8.33 -13.61 15.27
CA GLU A 94 9.22 -13.43 16.43
C GLU A 94 9.00 -14.55 17.46
N GLY A 95 9.94 -15.50 17.57
CA GLY A 95 9.86 -16.52 18.61
C GLY A 95 10.86 -17.68 18.53
N TYR A 96 10.79 -18.54 19.56
CA TYR A 96 11.64 -19.74 19.74
C TYR A 96 11.15 -20.98 18.98
N SER A 97 10.18 -20.83 18.07
CA SER A 97 9.48 -21.95 17.42
C SER A 97 10.01 -22.18 16.00
N ASN A 98 10.81 -23.23 15.80
CA ASN A 98 11.15 -23.74 14.46
C ASN A 98 9.98 -24.47 13.77
N ARG A 99 8.73 -24.30 14.24
CA ARG A 99 7.54 -24.92 13.64
C ARG A 99 7.09 -24.11 12.43
N ALA A 100 6.54 -24.82 11.45
CA ALA A 100 5.78 -24.22 10.36
C ALA A 100 4.64 -23.34 10.92
N VAL A 101 4.58 -22.07 10.52
CA VAL A 101 3.43 -21.20 10.83
C VAL A 101 2.45 -21.25 9.66
N PRO A 102 1.19 -21.67 9.89
CA PRO A 102 0.17 -21.72 8.86
C PRO A 102 -0.42 -20.31 8.66
N VAL A 103 -0.38 -19.82 7.42
CA VAL A 103 -0.91 -18.51 7.01
C VAL A 103 -1.94 -18.68 5.89
N ALA A 104 -2.84 -17.73 5.75
CA ALA A 104 -3.61 -17.49 4.54
C ALA A 104 -3.64 -15.98 4.26
N VAL A 105 -3.94 -15.62 3.01
CA VAL A 105 -4.05 -14.25 2.51
C VAL A 105 -5.08 -14.29 1.37
N GLU A 106 -6.09 -13.44 1.41
CA GLU A 106 -6.91 -13.13 0.22
C GLU A 106 -6.47 -11.79 -0.38
N VAL A 107 -6.93 -11.38 -1.56
CA VAL A 107 -6.68 -10.03 -2.09
C VAL A 107 -7.84 -9.47 -2.92
N ARG A 108 -8.19 -8.19 -2.71
CA ARG A 108 -9.01 -7.33 -3.58
C ARG A 108 -8.35 -5.99 -3.90
N PHE A 109 -8.74 -5.44 -5.04
CA PHE A 109 -8.55 -4.07 -5.48
C PHE A 109 -9.90 -3.33 -5.45
N ALA A 110 -9.92 -2.06 -5.04
CA ALA A 110 -11.13 -1.24 -5.10
C ALA A 110 -11.26 -0.47 -6.44
N TYR A 111 -10.17 -0.31 -7.19
CA TYR A 111 -10.08 0.59 -8.36
C TYR A 111 -9.40 -0.04 -9.59
N GLY A 112 -9.44 -1.35 -9.72
CA GLY A 112 -8.83 -2.08 -10.82
C GLY A 112 -8.90 -3.57 -10.57
N ASN A 113 -7.99 -4.34 -11.18
CA ASN A 113 -8.03 -5.80 -11.14
C ASN A 113 -6.63 -6.43 -11.10
N ALA A 114 -6.52 -7.62 -10.49
CA ALA A 114 -5.36 -8.49 -10.52
C ALA A 114 -4.80 -8.74 -11.95
N ASN A 115 -3.49 -8.57 -12.09
CA ASN A 115 -2.70 -8.67 -13.31
C ASN A 115 -1.58 -9.72 -13.19
N ALA A 116 -0.95 -9.87 -12.01
CA ALA A 116 0.09 -10.88 -11.77
C ALA A 116 0.17 -11.37 -10.31
N TRP A 117 0.78 -12.53 -10.04
CA TRP A 117 1.04 -13.04 -8.67
C TRP A 117 2.06 -14.18 -8.59
N TRP A 118 2.66 -14.36 -7.42
CA TRP A 118 3.58 -15.45 -7.08
C TRP A 118 3.67 -15.65 -5.55
N PRO A 119 3.63 -16.88 -5.01
CA PRO A 119 3.35 -18.16 -5.66
C PRO A 119 1.87 -18.28 -6.09
N GLN A 120 1.51 -19.37 -6.74
CA GLN A 120 0.18 -19.64 -7.26
C GLN A 120 -0.91 -19.54 -6.19
N VAL A 121 -2.09 -19.05 -6.58
CA VAL A 121 -3.28 -18.95 -5.72
C VAL A 121 -4.11 -20.24 -5.68
N ASN A 122 -4.89 -20.43 -4.63
CA ASN A 122 -5.96 -21.43 -4.62
C ASN A 122 -7.21 -20.95 -5.35
N VAL A 123 -7.49 -19.63 -5.34
CA VAL A 123 -8.56 -19.00 -6.13
C VAL A 123 -8.02 -17.74 -6.80
N TYR A 124 -8.27 -17.64 -8.11
CA TYR A 124 -8.26 -16.40 -8.88
C TYR A 124 -9.72 -16.11 -9.28
N ARG A 125 -10.17 -14.86 -9.19
CA ARG A 125 -11.48 -14.41 -9.69
C ARG A 125 -11.30 -13.32 -10.74
N THR A 126 -12.04 -13.42 -11.84
CA THR A 126 -11.98 -12.44 -12.95
C THR A 126 -12.78 -11.17 -12.62
N PRO A 127 -12.57 -10.05 -13.34
CA PRO A 127 -13.31 -8.80 -13.11
C PRO A 127 -14.83 -9.00 -13.09
N ASP A 128 -15.36 -9.78 -14.04
CA ASP A 128 -16.80 -10.07 -14.15
C ASP A 128 -17.35 -10.85 -12.94
N GLN A 129 -16.54 -11.73 -12.36
CA GLN A 129 -16.91 -12.50 -11.16
C GLN A 129 -16.92 -11.66 -9.89
N VAL A 130 -16.25 -10.49 -9.91
CA VAL A 130 -16.10 -9.56 -8.79
C VAL A 130 -17.09 -8.39 -8.90
N ALA A 131 -17.48 -7.99 -10.11
CA ALA A 131 -18.43 -6.91 -10.36
C ALA A 131 -19.79 -7.13 -9.66
N ASP A 132 -20.36 -8.33 -9.78
CA ASP A 132 -21.63 -8.72 -9.14
C ASP A 132 -21.45 -9.30 -7.71
N ALA A 133 -20.20 -9.34 -7.20
CA ALA A 133 -19.92 -9.93 -5.90
C ALA A 133 -20.40 -9.03 -4.74
N LYS A 134 -21.51 -9.43 -4.12
CA LYS A 134 -21.97 -8.83 -2.87
C LYS A 134 -21.00 -9.14 -1.73
N ALA A 135 -20.82 -8.17 -0.84
CA ALA A 135 -20.09 -8.35 0.41
C ALA A 135 -20.73 -9.47 1.25
N VAL A 136 -19.89 -10.19 2.01
CA VAL A 136 -20.39 -11.07 3.08
C VAL A 136 -21.04 -10.21 4.16
N ASP A 137 -22.26 -10.59 4.57
CA ASP A 137 -22.87 -10.08 5.79
C ASP A 137 -22.22 -10.77 6.99
N TRP A 138 -21.10 -10.20 7.43
CA TRP A 138 -20.32 -10.69 8.57
C TRP A 138 -21.09 -10.64 9.90
N ASP A 139 -22.13 -9.80 10.01
CA ASP A 139 -22.96 -9.73 11.20
C ASP A 139 -24.02 -10.83 11.20
N ALA A 140 -24.66 -11.11 10.06
CA ALA A 140 -25.54 -12.26 9.92
C ALA A 140 -24.77 -13.58 10.10
N TRP A 141 -23.56 -13.71 9.53
CA TRP A 141 -22.73 -14.89 9.74
C TRP A 141 -22.32 -15.05 11.21
N ARG A 142 -21.86 -14.00 11.90
CA ARG A 142 -21.53 -14.09 13.34
C ARG A 142 -22.76 -14.46 14.20
N LYS A 143 -23.94 -13.90 13.91
CA LYS A 143 -25.22 -14.27 14.57
C LYS A 143 -25.70 -15.69 14.24
N GLN A 144 -25.29 -16.25 13.10
CA GLN A 144 -25.45 -17.68 12.79
C GLN A 144 -24.45 -18.50 13.61
N GLN A 145 -23.22 -18.03 13.80
CA GLN A 145 -22.19 -18.74 14.55
C GLN A 145 -22.44 -18.88 16.04
N GLU A 146 -23.02 -17.87 16.68
CA GLU A 146 -23.45 -17.97 18.08
C GLU A 146 -24.47 -19.09 18.28
N LYS A 147 -25.29 -19.41 17.26
CA LYS A 147 -26.24 -20.53 17.26
C LYS A 147 -25.55 -21.86 16.91
N GLU A 148 -24.71 -21.87 15.87
CA GLU A 148 -24.03 -23.08 15.39
C GLU A 148 -22.97 -23.62 16.35
N ARG A 149 -22.38 -22.78 17.22
CA ARG A 149 -21.45 -23.20 18.29
C ARG A 149 -22.03 -24.29 19.21
N MET A 150 -23.35 -24.36 19.38
CA MET A 150 -24.00 -25.44 20.15
C MET A 150 -23.96 -26.81 19.45
N THR A 151 -23.70 -26.87 18.14
CA THR A 151 -23.75 -28.11 17.33
C THR A 151 -22.42 -28.88 17.26
N ARG A 152 -21.36 -28.37 17.92
CA ARG A 152 -19.97 -28.89 17.92
C ARG A 152 -19.28 -28.98 16.54
N ARG A 153 -19.92 -28.59 15.44
CA ARG A 153 -19.23 -28.49 14.14
C ARG A 153 -18.47 -27.17 14.07
N PRO A 154 -17.16 -27.15 13.72
CA PRO A 154 -16.50 -25.91 13.37
C PRO A 154 -17.15 -25.35 12.10
N PRO A 155 -17.45 -24.05 12.05
CA PRO A 155 -18.13 -23.49 10.89
C PRO A 155 -17.20 -23.33 9.70
N LYS A 156 -17.82 -23.29 8.53
CA LYS A 156 -17.15 -22.82 7.33
C LYS A 156 -17.25 -21.30 7.26
N ILE A 157 -16.11 -20.61 7.20
CA ILE A 157 -16.09 -19.17 6.94
C ILE A 157 -16.51 -18.95 5.47
N PRO A 158 -17.46 -18.04 5.18
CA PRO A 158 -17.92 -17.77 3.83
C PRO A 158 -16.83 -17.09 3.01
N ASP A 159 -16.63 -17.58 1.78
CA ASP A 159 -15.77 -16.94 0.79
C ASP A 159 -16.41 -15.64 0.31
N ASP A 160 -15.88 -14.48 0.70
CA ASP A 160 -16.27 -13.20 0.10
C ASP A 160 -15.75 -13.15 -1.34
N LYS A 161 -16.68 -13.09 -2.28
CA LYS A 161 -16.39 -13.22 -3.71
C LYS A 161 -15.76 -11.96 -4.31
N ARG A 162 -15.63 -10.88 -3.55
CA ARG A 162 -14.98 -9.65 -3.99
C ARG A 162 -13.46 -9.74 -3.97
N PHE A 163 -12.88 -10.77 -3.33
CA PHE A 163 -11.44 -11.01 -3.32
C PHE A 163 -11.00 -11.74 -4.59
N GLU A 164 -10.20 -11.09 -5.41
CA GLU A 164 -9.65 -11.59 -6.68
C GLU A 164 -8.60 -12.67 -6.49
N LEU A 165 -7.74 -12.59 -5.46
CA LEU A 165 -6.77 -13.63 -5.13
C LEU A 165 -7.13 -14.31 -3.81
N SER A 166 -6.77 -15.59 -3.65
CA SER A 166 -6.90 -16.30 -2.37
C SER A 166 -5.88 -17.42 -2.22
N TRP A 167 -4.97 -17.29 -1.26
CA TRP A 167 -4.15 -18.37 -0.72
C TRP A 167 -4.82 -18.89 0.57
N HIS A 168 -5.38 -20.10 0.51
CA HIS A 168 -6.13 -20.71 1.62
C HIS A 168 -5.23 -21.41 2.64
N HIS A 169 -3.98 -21.69 2.27
CA HIS A 169 -2.96 -22.25 3.14
C HIS A 169 -1.58 -21.92 2.55
N LEU A 170 -0.74 -21.32 3.36
CA LEU A 170 0.67 -21.03 3.14
C LEU A 170 1.44 -21.54 4.35
N THR A 171 2.67 -21.98 4.15
CA THR A 171 3.56 -22.38 5.24
C THR A 171 4.76 -21.46 5.31
N LEU A 172 4.92 -20.77 6.45
CA LEU A 172 6.13 -20.01 6.75
C LEU A 172 7.20 -20.93 7.35
N SER A 173 8.46 -20.72 6.98
CA SER A 173 9.61 -21.44 7.53
C SER A 173 10.85 -20.54 7.58
N LYS A 174 11.69 -20.68 8.62
CA LYS A 174 12.87 -19.82 8.81
C LYS A 174 14.05 -20.15 7.87
N SER A 175 14.04 -21.35 7.29
CA SER A 175 15.10 -21.83 6.38
C SER A 175 14.48 -22.43 5.13
N LEU A 176 15.16 -22.28 3.99
CA LEU A 176 14.72 -22.84 2.71
C LEU A 176 14.48 -24.36 2.86
N PRO A 177 13.29 -24.89 2.50
CA PRO A 177 13.00 -26.31 2.65
C PRO A 177 13.99 -27.18 1.85
N LYS A 178 14.47 -28.25 2.48
CA LYS A 178 15.56 -29.09 1.94
C LYS A 178 15.20 -29.65 0.56
N GLY A 179 16.02 -29.35 -0.44
CA GLY A 179 15.84 -29.82 -1.83
C GLY A 179 14.98 -28.91 -2.71
N VAL A 180 14.50 -27.77 -2.20
CA VAL A 180 13.86 -26.74 -3.01
C VAL A 180 14.91 -25.82 -3.62
N THR A 181 14.68 -25.38 -4.87
CA THR A 181 15.40 -24.28 -5.53
C THR A 181 14.39 -23.18 -5.86
N LEU A 182 14.75 -21.92 -5.65
CA LEU A 182 13.87 -20.78 -5.94
C LEU A 182 13.81 -20.50 -7.44
N SER A 183 12.62 -20.22 -7.98
CA SER A 183 12.41 -19.84 -9.39
C SER A 183 13.23 -18.60 -9.77
N GLY A 184 13.70 -18.50 -11.00
CA GLY A 184 14.46 -17.30 -11.44
C GLY A 184 15.81 -17.12 -10.75
N ALA A 185 16.49 -18.20 -10.34
CA ALA A 185 17.85 -18.14 -9.81
C ALA A 185 18.88 -17.66 -10.87
N ASP A 186 18.53 -17.83 -12.14
CA ASP A 186 19.19 -17.39 -13.38
C ASP A 186 19.01 -15.90 -13.71
N LEU A 187 18.09 -15.20 -13.03
CA LEU A 187 17.89 -13.76 -13.25
C LEU A 187 19.15 -12.93 -12.92
N PRO A 188 19.37 -11.76 -13.54
CA PRO A 188 20.48 -10.86 -13.18
C PRO A 188 20.50 -10.49 -11.69
N ASP A 189 21.67 -10.29 -11.09
CA ASP A 189 21.76 -10.06 -9.63
C ASP A 189 21.17 -8.72 -9.17
N ASN A 190 21.09 -7.73 -10.07
CA ASN A 190 20.34 -6.48 -9.86
C ASN A 190 18.84 -6.59 -10.18
N HIS A 191 18.34 -7.75 -10.63
CA HIS A 191 16.92 -7.95 -10.88
C HIS A 191 16.15 -7.96 -9.56
N TRP A 192 15.01 -7.27 -9.53
CA TRP A 192 14.28 -6.99 -8.29
C TRP A 192 13.92 -8.21 -7.44
N VAL A 193 13.66 -9.36 -8.06
CA VAL A 193 13.43 -10.66 -7.39
C VAL A 193 14.64 -11.08 -6.55
N LYS A 194 15.87 -10.94 -7.07
CA LYS A 194 17.10 -11.28 -6.33
C LYS A 194 17.39 -10.27 -5.22
N VAL A 195 17.11 -8.98 -5.44
CA VAL A 195 17.26 -7.95 -4.41
C VAL A 195 16.24 -8.14 -3.27
N ALA A 196 14.97 -8.42 -3.59
CA ALA A 196 13.93 -8.70 -2.59
C ALA A 196 14.26 -9.94 -1.72
N ARG A 197 14.92 -10.95 -2.29
CA ARG A 197 15.39 -12.14 -1.53
C ARG A 197 16.49 -11.86 -0.51
N GLN A 198 17.08 -10.66 -0.49
CA GLN A 198 18.12 -10.26 0.48
C GLN A 198 17.54 -9.82 1.84
N VAL A 199 16.23 -9.53 1.92
CA VAL A 199 15.51 -9.22 3.17
C VAL A 199 15.46 -10.43 4.09
N ASP A 200 15.65 -10.26 5.40
CA ASP A 200 15.66 -11.38 6.36
C ASP A 200 14.25 -11.80 6.85
N SER A 201 13.40 -12.14 5.89
CA SER A 201 12.06 -12.70 6.12
C SER A 201 12.02 -14.23 6.20
N HIS A 202 10.88 -14.77 6.59
CA HIS A 202 10.56 -16.20 6.48
C HIS A 202 10.25 -16.61 5.04
N TYR A 203 10.63 -17.84 4.68
CA TYR A 203 10.24 -18.47 3.42
C TYR A 203 8.76 -18.86 3.45
N VAL A 204 7.99 -18.29 2.54
CA VAL A 204 6.58 -18.58 2.30
C VAL A 204 6.47 -19.71 1.27
N SER A 205 5.71 -20.75 1.59
CA SER A 205 5.56 -21.95 0.75
C SER A 205 4.10 -22.22 0.38
N ASN A 206 3.83 -22.49 -0.90
CA ASN A 206 2.60 -23.13 -1.38
C ASN A 206 2.92 -24.42 -2.13
N GLY A 207 2.81 -25.57 -1.44
CA GLY A 207 3.09 -26.88 -2.01
C GLY A 207 4.56 -27.07 -2.39
N LYS A 208 4.90 -26.86 -3.66
CA LYS A 208 6.29 -26.91 -4.18
C LYS A 208 6.91 -25.54 -4.42
N GLU A 209 6.08 -24.51 -4.52
CA GLU A 209 6.53 -23.14 -4.79
C GLU A 209 6.93 -22.50 -3.46
N VAL A 210 8.13 -21.93 -3.40
CA VAL A 210 8.68 -21.30 -2.20
C VAL A 210 9.34 -19.98 -2.61
N GLU A 211 9.18 -18.96 -1.77
CA GLU A 211 9.75 -17.64 -1.97
C GLU A 211 10.04 -16.96 -0.62
N LYS A 212 10.89 -15.94 -0.58
CA LYS A 212 11.10 -15.08 0.61
C LYS A 212 9.90 -14.18 0.96
N TYR A 213 8.85 -14.18 0.13
CA TYR A 213 7.73 -13.23 0.19
C TYR A 213 6.49 -13.75 -0.57
N LEU A 214 5.34 -13.11 -0.38
CA LEU A 214 4.29 -13.11 -1.42
C LEU A 214 4.48 -11.89 -2.33
N PHE A 215 4.27 -12.07 -3.62
CA PHE A 215 4.17 -11.01 -4.63
C PHE A 215 2.82 -11.10 -5.33
N TYR A 216 2.23 -9.95 -5.63
CA TYR A 216 0.95 -9.85 -6.32
C TYR A 216 0.86 -8.49 -7.01
N GLU A 217 0.21 -8.34 -8.15
CA GLU A 217 0.18 -7.09 -8.91
C GLU A 217 -1.14 -6.92 -9.63
N GLY A 218 -1.58 -5.68 -9.82
CA GLY A 218 -2.73 -5.38 -10.65
C GLY A 218 -2.83 -3.94 -11.10
N THR A 219 -3.85 -3.75 -11.93
CA THR A 219 -4.18 -2.50 -12.59
C THR A 219 -4.85 -1.53 -11.61
N THR A 220 -4.75 -0.24 -11.90
CA THR A 220 -5.51 0.80 -11.18
C THR A 220 -5.95 1.89 -12.15
N THR A 221 -7.18 2.37 -11.99
CA THR A 221 -7.71 3.55 -12.70
C THR A 221 -7.37 4.86 -11.98
N ARG A 222 -6.82 4.79 -10.76
CA ARG A 222 -6.44 5.97 -9.97
C ARG A 222 -5.31 6.75 -10.65
N THR A 223 -5.46 8.07 -10.67
CA THR A 223 -4.40 9.02 -11.01
C THR A 223 -3.49 9.29 -9.80
N PRO A 224 -2.29 9.87 -10.01
CA PRO A 224 -1.53 10.50 -8.93
C PRO A 224 -2.41 11.43 -8.08
N VAL A 225 -2.19 11.42 -6.75
CA VAL A 225 -2.88 12.32 -5.81
C VAL A 225 -2.13 13.63 -5.57
N VAL A 226 -1.08 13.91 -6.35
CA VAL A 226 -0.40 15.22 -6.38
C VAL A 226 -0.62 15.92 -7.72
N THR A 227 -0.68 17.24 -7.69
CA THR A 227 -0.54 18.07 -8.91
C THR A 227 0.51 19.15 -8.69
N VAL A 228 1.00 19.73 -9.79
CA VAL A 228 1.90 20.89 -9.77
C VAL A 228 1.16 22.11 -10.29
N LEU A 229 1.01 23.13 -9.45
CA LEU A 229 0.46 24.42 -9.84
C LEU A 229 1.59 25.29 -10.40
N ALA A 230 1.28 26.01 -11.49
CA ALA A 230 2.12 27.08 -11.98
C ALA A 230 2.06 28.30 -11.04
N PRO A 231 3.10 29.15 -11.00
CA PRO A 231 3.03 30.43 -10.31
C PRO A 231 1.91 31.32 -10.85
N GLU A 232 1.12 31.92 -9.96
CA GLU A 232 0.12 32.92 -10.31
C GLU A 232 0.71 34.34 -10.28
N GLY A 233 0.22 35.22 -11.17
CA GLY A 233 0.62 36.62 -11.24
C GLY A 233 2.13 36.83 -11.48
N ARG A 234 2.79 37.54 -10.55
CA ARG A 234 4.25 37.75 -10.51
C ARG A 234 5.00 36.71 -9.65
N GLY A 235 4.31 35.66 -9.19
CA GLY A 235 4.92 34.56 -8.47
C GLY A 235 6.03 33.89 -9.28
N LYS A 236 6.96 33.23 -8.58
CA LYS A 236 8.10 32.52 -9.19
C LYS A 236 8.03 31.02 -8.97
N THR A 237 7.71 30.59 -7.76
CA THR A 237 7.67 29.19 -7.34
C THR A 237 6.56 28.40 -8.06
N HIS A 238 6.89 27.18 -8.47
CA HIS A 238 5.85 26.17 -8.76
C HIS A 238 5.50 25.47 -7.45
N HIS A 239 4.30 24.91 -7.36
CA HIS A 239 3.74 24.47 -6.08
C HIS A 239 3.18 23.05 -6.20
N VAL A 240 3.76 22.08 -5.47
CA VAL A 240 3.20 20.73 -5.38
C VAL A 240 2.13 20.70 -4.28
N VAL A 241 0.94 20.20 -4.62
CA VAL A 241 -0.20 20.10 -3.69
C VAL A 241 -0.89 18.74 -3.80
N ASN A 242 -1.38 18.23 -2.67
CA ASN A 242 -2.12 16.97 -2.58
C ASN A 242 -3.59 17.19 -2.95
N VAL A 243 -4.02 16.61 -4.06
CA VAL A 243 -5.39 16.66 -4.61
C VAL A 243 -6.19 15.38 -4.35
N GLY A 244 -5.65 14.44 -3.55
CA GLY A 244 -6.37 13.29 -3.03
C GLY A 244 -7.29 13.64 -1.86
N ASP A 245 -7.93 12.62 -1.29
CA ASP A 245 -8.80 12.75 -0.10
C ASP A 245 -8.12 12.34 1.22
N HIS A 246 -6.89 11.85 1.15
CA HIS A 246 -6.08 11.41 2.29
C HIS A 246 -4.77 12.19 2.37
N PRO A 247 -4.19 12.42 3.57
CA PRO A 247 -2.84 12.93 3.68
C PRO A 247 -1.83 11.97 3.03
N ILE A 248 -0.78 12.52 2.43
CA ILE A 248 0.39 11.76 2.00
C ILE A 248 1.57 12.12 2.90
N TYR A 249 2.53 11.21 3.02
CA TYR A 249 3.66 11.28 3.93
C TYR A 249 4.97 11.30 3.13
N ASP A 250 6.04 11.79 3.74
CA ASP A 250 7.42 11.76 3.21
C ASP A 250 7.53 12.16 1.74
N VAL A 251 7.00 13.34 1.41
CA VAL A 251 6.99 13.86 0.05
C VAL A 251 8.41 14.31 -0.31
N PHE A 252 9.10 13.52 -1.13
CA PHE A 252 10.38 13.85 -1.75
C PHE A 252 10.15 14.41 -3.16
N ALA A 253 10.49 15.68 -3.37
CA ALA A 253 10.59 16.27 -4.71
C ALA A 253 12.08 16.39 -5.08
N VAL A 254 12.54 15.52 -5.98
CA VAL A 254 13.90 15.46 -6.51
C VAL A 254 13.91 16.05 -7.93
N TYR A 255 14.84 16.95 -8.21
CA TYR A 255 15.03 17.51 -9.56
C TYR A 255 16.46 17.29 -10.04
N ARG A 256 16.58 16.98 -11.34
CA ARG A 256 17.85 16.89 -12.06
C ARG A 256 17.73 17.57 -13.43
N ASP A 257 18.73 18.38 -13.78
CA ASP A 257 19.00 18.83 -15.15
C ASP A 257 20.49 18.62 -15.41
N GLY A 258 20.82 17.46 -15.97
CA GLY A 258 22.18 17.03 -16.28
C GLY A 258 22.89 17.90 -17.31
N LYS A 259 22.15 18.72 -18.08
CA LYS A 259 22.72 19.69 -19.03
C LYS A 259 23.13 20.99 -18.33
N ARG A 260 22.36 21.43 -17.32
CA ARG A 260 22.66 22.59 -16.47
C ARG A 260 23.54 22.24 -15.25
N GLY A 261 23.78 20.95 -15.00
CA GLY A 261 24.43 20.46 -13.78
C GLY A 261 23.60 20.68 -12.50
N GLN A 262 22.32 21.04 -12.64
CA GLN A 262 21.46 21.37 -11.52
C GLN A 262 20.88 20.10 -10.89
N ILE A 263 20.99 19.97 -9.57
CA ILE A 263 20.38 18.88 -8.80
C ILE A 263 19.91 19.43 -7.45
N TRP A 264 18.67 19.11 -7.06
CA TRP A 264 18.15 19.47 -5.74
C TRP A 264 17.12 18.46 -5.23
N THR A 265 16.92 18.47 -3.92
CA THR A 265 15.86 17.72 -3.24
C THR A 265 15.08 18.63 -2.29
N ARG A 266 13.81 18.32 -2.07
CA ARG A 266 12.92 18.90 -1.06
C ARG A 266 12.18 17.77 -0.38
N TYR A 267 12.04 17.85 0.93
CA TYR A 267 11.36 16.87 1.77
C TYR A 267 10.27 17.54 2.59
N LEU A 268 9.10 16.91 2.68
CA LEU A 268 8.01 17.31 3.57
C LEU A 268 7.39 16.06 4.20
N ALA A 269 7.44 15.94 5.53
CA ALA A 269 7.02 14.73 6.24
C ALA A 269 5.51 14.41 6.11
N VAL A 270 4.65 15.41 5.95
CA VAL A 270 3.20 15.25 5.74
C VAL A 270 2.72 16.34 4.78
N MET A 271 1.89 15.98 3.81
CA MET A 271 1.14 16.91 2.95
C MET A 271 -0.36 16.54 3.02
N PRO A 272 -1.18 17.31 3.76
CA PRO A 272 -2.62 17.07 3.88
C PRO A 272 -3.35 17.35 2.55
N PRO A 273 -4.57 16.83 2.36
CA PRO A 273 -5.42 17.19 1.23
C PRO A 273 -5.63 18.70 1.11
N VAL A 274 -5.65 19.21 -0.12
CA VAL A 274 -6.20 20.54 -0.41
C VAL A 274 -7.64 20.57 0.10
N PRO A 275 -7.99 21.51 1.01
CA PRO A 275 -9.29 21.51 1.66
C PRO A 275 -10.41 21.78 0.65
N ARG A 276 -11.55 21.10 0.83
CA ARG A 276 -12.78 21.36 0.07
C ARG A 276 -13.46 22.62 0.63
N ILE A 277 -13.01 23.80 0.19
CA ILE A 277 -13.46 25.09 0.75
C ILE A 277 -14.97 25.28 0.47
N PRO A 278 -15.83 25.46 1.49
CA PRO A 278 -17.24 25.76 1.27
C PRO A 278 -17.41 27.13 0.61
N LYS A 279 -18.39 27.27 -0.30
CA LYS A 279 -18.67 28.50 -1.07
C LYS A 279 -18.61 29.82 -0.29
N LYS A 280 -19.03 29.82 0.98
CA LYS A 280 -19.11 31.02 1.85
C LYS A 280 -17.78 31.37 2.56
N ALA A 281 -16.77 30.51 2.51
CA ALA A 281 -15.52 30.64 3.25
C ALA A 281 -14.30 30.97 2.35
N PHE A 282 -14.49 31.08 1.03
CA PHE A 282 -13.41 31.44 0.12
C PHE A 282 -13.13 32.96 0.19
N THR A 283 -12.19 33.36 1.05
CA THR A 283 -11.56 34.68 0.96
C THR A 283 -10.23 34.57 0.21
N TRP A 284 -9.96 35.51 -0.70
CA TRP A 284 -8.65 35.61 -1.36
C TRP A 284 -7.62 36.08 -0.33
N GLY A 285 -6.73 35.17 0.09
CA GLY A 285 -5.71 35.46 1.10
C GLY A 285 -5.46 34.33 2.11
N HIS A 286 -6.30 33.29 2.15
CA HIS A 286 -5.95 32.09 2.92
C HIS A 286 -4.75 31.38 2.31
N GLU A 287 -3.64 31.32 3.04
CA GLU A 287 -2.52 30.43 2.72
C GLU A 287 -3.03 28.98 2.67
N VAL A 288 -2.86 28.31 1.52
CA VAL A 288 -3.13 26.87 1.43
C VAL A 288 -2.05 26.16 2.24
N PRO A 289 -2.38 25.42 3.32
CA PRO A 289 -1.35 24.90 4.21
C PRO A 289 -0.44 23.88 3.52
N GLN A 290 0.85 23.96 3.83
CA GLN A 290 1.86 22.90 3.55
C GLN A 290 2.07 22.60 2.06
N ILE A 291 2.16 23.65 1.24
CA ILE A 291 2.66 23.57 -0.14
C ILE A 291 4.17 23.26 -0.16
N VAL A 292 4.61 22.32 -1.01
CA VAL A 292 6.05 22.23 -1.38
C VAL A 292 6.32 23.20 -2.52
N SER A 293 6.92 24.35 -2.18
CA SER A 293 7.38 25.35 -3.14
C SER A 293 8.67 24.90 -3.83
N LEU A 294 8.60 24.70 -5.13
CA LEU A 294 9.72 24.33 -5.99
C LEU A 294 10.48 25.60 -6.41
N PRO A 295 11.82 25.66 -6.26
CA PRO A 295 12.60 26.83 -6.64
C PRO A 295 12.61 27.03 -8.17
N LEU A 296 12.76 28.28 -8.62
CA LEU A 296 13.08 28.54 -10.02
C LEU A 296 14.53 28.18 -10.31
N LEU A 297 14.74 27.57 -11.48
CA LEU A 297 16.06 27.21 -12.02
C LEU A 297 16.95 28.42 -12.31
N ASP A 298 16.36 29.61 -12.36
CA ASP A 298 16.96 30.84 -12.87
C ASP A 298 17.08 31.97 -11.82
N SER A 299 16.77 31.72 -10.52
CA SER A 299 16.96 32.77 -9.48
C SER A 299 17.56 32.34 -8.15
N ASP A 300 17.44 31.07 -7.73
CA ASP A 300 17.92 30.64 -6.42
C ASP A 300 18.88 29.46 -6.56
N ILE A 301 20.09 29.81 -7.01
CA ILE A 301 21.32 29.04 -6.79
C ILE A 301 21.37 28.68 -5.29
N MET A 302 21.38 27.38 -4.94
CA MET A 302 21.91 27.01 -3.63
C MET A 302 23.34 27.55 -3.57
N PRO A 303 23.69 28.42 -2.61
CA PRO A 303 24.91 29.20 -2.65
C PRO A 303 26.12 28.26 -2.85
N ALA A 304 27.07 28.68 -3.70
CA ALA A 304 28.05 27.82 -4.36
C ALA A 304 29.14 27.20 -3.45
N GLY A 305 28.82 26.92 -2.19
CA GLY A 305 29.43 25.83 -1.44
C GLY A 305 29.24 24.50 -2.19
N ASP A 306 30.16 23.57 -1.93
CA ASP A 306 30.64 22.58 -2.91
C ASP A 306 29.58 21.95 -3.82
N PRO A 307 29.84 21.83 -5.14
CA PRO A 307 28.99 21.05 -6.04
C PRO A 307 28.90 19.62 -5.52
N VAL A 308 27.75 19.29 -4.93
CA VAL A 308 27.51 18.01 -4.28
C VAL A 308 27.58 16.92 -5.35
N SER A 309 28.65 16.14 -5.33
CA SER A 309 28.87 15.08 -6.33
C SER A 309 27.66 14.15 -6.40
N LYS A 310 27.33 13.63 -7.60
CA LYS A 310 26.14 12.77 -7.80
C LYS A 310 26.05 11.66 -6.75
N LYS A 311 27.19 11.07 -6.37
CA LYS A 311 27.32 10.11 -5.27
C LYS A 311 26.91 10.69 -3.90
N LYS A 312 27.48 11.83 -3.49
CA LYS A 312 27.16 12.50 -2.20
C LYS A 312 25.71 12.98 -2.14
N PHE A 313 25.09 13.33 -3.28
CA PHE A 313 23.66 13.64 -3.38
C PHE A 313 22.80 12.38 -3.22
N ALA A 314 23.12 11.31 -3.96
CA ALA A 314 22.42 10.03 -3.88
C ALA A 314 22.48 9.50 -2.44
N THR A 315 23.68 9.29 -1.88
CA THR A 315 23.89 8.82 -0.50
C THR A 315 23.04 9.58 0.51
N ARG A 316 23.06 10.93 0.52
CA ARG A 316 22.26 11.73 1.46
C ARG A 316 20.74 11.59 1.27
N THR A 317 20.30 11.36 0.04
CA THR A 317 18.87 11.24 -0.28
C THR A 317 18.38 9.81 -0.04
N THR A 318 19.22 8.80 -0.29
CA THR A 318 19.07 7.40 0.17
C THR A 318 18.98 7.32 1.69
N GLU A 319 19.95 7.89 2.41
CA GLU A 319 19.98 7.97 3.88
C GLU A 319 18.67 8.57 4.40
N ARG A 320 18.24 9.72 3.86
CA ARG A 320 17.02 10.39 4.30
C ARG A 320 15.73 9.64 3.91
N LEU A 321 15.70 8.96 2.77
CA LEU A 321 14.58 8.10 2.39
C LEU A 321 14.45 6.91 3.34
N VAL A 322 15.55 6.19 3.58
CA VAL A 322 15.58 5.04 4.49
C VAL A 322 15.23 5.48 5.91
N GLU A 323 15.72 6.63 6.39
CA GLU A 323 15.31 7.24 7.67
C GLU A 323 13.79 7.50 7.72
N ALA A 324 13.19 8.09 6.68
CA ALA A 324 11.75 8.37 6.65
C ALA A 324 10.88 7.09 6.58
N LEU A 325 11.36 6.07 5.86
CA LEU A 325 10.67 4.78 5.74
C LEU A 325 10.76 3.93 7.02
N THR A 326 11.84 4.03 7.78
CA THR A 326 12.07 3.25 9.01
C THR A 326 11.63 3.96 10.29
N SER A 327 11.63 5.30 10.32
CA SER A 327 11.33 6.06 11.53
C SER A 327 9.86 5.99 11.96
N GLY A 328 9.67 5.80 13.25
CA GLY A 328 8.37 5.71 13.92
C GLY A 328 8.53 5.16 15.33
N GLN A 329 7.43 5.10 16.08
CA GLN A 329 7.40 4.28 17.29
C GLN A 329 7.14 2.83 16.88
N HIS A 330 8.05 1.91 17.20
CA HIS A 330 7.77 0.48 17.11
C HIS A 330 6.54 0.18 17.98
N PHE A 331 5.47 -0.33 17.36
CA PHE A 331 4.21 -0.56 18.06
C PHE A 331 4.38 -1.69 19.07
N ALA A 332 4.47 -1.35 20.36
CA ALA A 332 4.51 -2.34 21.43
C ALA A 332 3.21 -3.17 21.41
N ALA A 333 3.33 -4.47 21.12
CA ALA A 333 2.20 -5.39 21.02
C ALA A 333 1.51 -5.58 22.39
N GLY A 334 0.53 -4.72 22.69
CA GLY A 334 -0.32 -4.87 23.87
C GLY A 334 -0.94 -6.27 23.90
N CYS A 335 -0.64 -7.05 24.95
CA CYS A 335 -0.93 -8.48 25.03
C CYS A 335 -2.44 -8.78 24.91
N ARG A 336 -2.89 -9.11 23.70
CA ARG A 336 -4.24 -9.62 23.43
C ARG A 336 -4.32 -11.11 23.76
N GLY A 337 -4.94 -11.44 24.90
CA GLY A 337 -5.31 -12.82 25.19
C GLY A 337 -6.45 -13.28 24.27
N MET A 338 -6.39 -14.55 23.83
CA MET A 338 -7.42 -15.24 23.04
C MET A 338 -7.89 -14.47 21.79
N ARG A 339 -7.13 -14.58 20.70
CA ARG A 339 -7.61 -14.26 19.35
C ARG A 339 -8.58 -15.36 18.89
N ASP A 340 -9.75 -14.99 18.39
CA ASP A 340 -10.61 -15.93 17.65
C ASP A 340 -10.00 -16.14 16.25
N PRO A 341 -9.79 -17.40 15.81
CA PRO A 341 -9.51 -17.69 14.41
C PRO A 341 -10.54 -17.14 13.41
N ALA A 342 -11.69 -16.60 13.80
CA ALA A 342 -12.59 -15.90 12.87
C ALA A 342 -12.25 -14.41 12.62
N ASP A 343 -11.34 -13.79 13.39
CA ASP A 343 -11.07 -12.33 13.34
C ASP A 343 -9.72 -11.96 12.68
N HIS A 344 -9.76 -11.29 11.51
CA HIS A 344 -8.59 -10.79 10.79
C HIS A 344 -7.71 -9.88 11.67
N GLN A 345 -6.48 -9.62 11.22
CA GLN A 345 -5.72 -8.53 11.82
C GLN A 345 -6.51 -7.21 11.60
N PRO A 346 -6.36 -6.20 12.45
CA PRO A 346 -7.09 -4.95 12.27
C PRO A 346 -6.53 -4.14 11.09
N SER A 347 -7.26 -3.08 10.74
CA SER A 347 -6.78 -1.99 9.89
C SER A 347 -5.36 -1.54 10.25
N THR A 348 -4.64 -1.09 9.24
CA THR A 348 -3.21 -0.84 9.23
C THR A 348 -2.78 0.15 10.30
N ARG A 349 -1.82 -0.26 11.14
CA ARG A 349 -1.34 0.53 12.28
C ARG A 349 -0.02 1.25 12.03
N MET A 350 0.79 0.73 11.12
CA MET A 350 2.13 1.21 10.81
C MET A 350 2.28 1.36 9.30
N HIS A 351 3.16 2.27 8.90
CA HIS A 351 3.59 2.44 7.50
C HIS A 351 5.12 2.41 7.38
N GLN A 352 5.78 1.95 8.44
CA GLN A 352 7.21 1.77 8.59
C GLN A 352 7.68 0.48 7.94
N LEU A 353 8.96 0.45 7.53
CA LEU A 353 9.68 -0.74 7.08
C LEU A 353 10.85 -1.05 8.01
N TYR A 354 11.39 -2.25 7.91
CA TYR A 354 12.71 -2.55 8.45
C TYR A 354 13.83 -1.96 7.56
N GLN A 355 15.03 -1.88 8.13
CA GLN A 355 16.19 -1.25 7.50
C GLN A 355 16.61 -1.94 6.20
N ASP A 356 16.60 -3.28 6.18
CA ASP A 356 16.92 -4.11 5.02
C ASP A 356 15.84 -4.04 3.95
N GLU A 357 14.57 -4.03 4.33
CA GLU A 357 13.44 -3.78 3.42
C GLU A 357 13.55 -2.41 2.73
N ALA A 358 13.84 -1.35 3.49
CA ALA A 358 14.00 0.00 2.96
C ALA A 358 15.24 0.14 2.05
N VAL A 359 16.33 -0.57 2.33
CA VAL A 359 17.53 -0.63 1.48
C VAL A 359 17.28 -1.45 0.21
N ALA A 360 16.63 -2.62 0.31
CA ALA A 360 16.27 -3.42 -0.86
C ALA A 360 15.30 -2.65 -1.78
N LEU A 361 14.33 -1.94 -1.19
CA LEU A 361 13.40 -1.05 -1.87
C LEU A 361 14.12 0.09 -2.61
N GLU A 362 15.10 0.74 -1.97
CA GLU A 362 15.92 1.77 -2.61
C GLU A 362 16.71 1.19 -3.80
N ALA A 363 17.39 0.05 -3.60
CA ALA A 363 18.20 -0.59 -4.64
C ALA A 363 17.36 -1.02 -5.86
N ILE A 364 16.10 -1.45 -5.65
CA ILE A 364 15.17 -1.83 -6.71
C ILE A 364 14.70 -0.62 -7.55
N TRP A 365 14.75 0.61 -7.01
CA TRP A 365 14.29 1.83 -7.68
C TRP A 365 15.36 2.91 -7.89
N HIS A 366 16.64 2.63 -7.56
CA HIS A 366 17.72 3.62 -7.54
C HIS A 366 17.83 4.43 -8.84
N GLU A 367 17.88 3.76 -10.00
CA GLU A 367 17.85 4.39 -11.33
C GLU A 367 16.62 5.28 -11.52
N GLY A 368 15.44 4.74 -11.20
CA GLY A 368 14.15 5.41 -11.39
C GLY A 368 13.88 6.60 -10.46
N PHE A 369 14.56 6.69 -9.32
CA PHE A 369 14.39 7.76 -8.33
C PHE A 369 15.53 8.78 -8.35
N PHE A 370 16.79 8.34 -8.37
CA PHE A 370 17.93 9.25 -8.33
C PHE A 370 18.47 9.62 -9.70
N GLU A 371 18.39 8.75 -10.71
CA GLU A 371 19.08 8.95 -11.98
C GLU A 371 18.21 9.62 -13.06
N ALA A 372 16.89 9.51 -12.93
CA ALA A 372 15.91 10.18 -13.78
C ALA A 372 16.18 11.70 -13.92
N GLU A 373 16.07 12.19 -15.17
CA GLU A 373 16.16 13.61 -15.51
C GLU A 373 14.78 14.29 -15.39
N GLY A 374 14.77 15.60 -15.12
CA GLY A 374 13.56 16.36 -14.85
C GLY A 374 13.16 16.33 -13.37
N LEU A 375 11.86 16.51 -13.09
CA LEU A 375 11.30 16.46 -11.74
C LEU A 375 10.71 15.07 -11.47
N THR A 376 11.07 14.51 -10.33
CA THR A 376 10.58 13.25 -9.79
C THR A 376 9.96 13.51 -8.42
N ILE A 377 8.71 13.09 -8.21
CA ILE A 377 7.99 13.25 -6.94
C ILE A 377 7.65 11.88 -6.36
N VAL A 378 8.26 11.55 -5.22
CA VAL A 378 7.92 10.38 -4.40
C VAL A 378 7.11 10.81 -3.18
N TYR A 379 6.15 9.99 -2.77
CA TYR A 379 5.45 10.13 -1.49
C TYR A 379 4.91 8.78 -0.99
N ARG A 380 4.74 8.65 0.32
CA ARG A 380 4.09 7.52 1.00
C ARG A 380 2.59 7.77 1.14
N GLU A 381 1.78 6.79 0.76
CA GLU A 381 0.32 6.81 0.85
C GLU A 381 -0.16 6.61 2.31
N SER A 382 -1.36 7.08 2.67
CA SER A 382 -1.86 6.86 4.02
C SER A 382 -2.28 5.39 4.25
N PRO A 383 -2.14 4.86 5.49
CA PRO A 383 -2.75 3.60 5.90
C PRO A 383 -4.26 3.52 5.56
N ALA A 384 -4.99 4.62 5.76
CA ALA A 384 -6.43 4.67 5.48
C ALA A 384 -6.77 4.61 3.97
N TYR A 385 -5.96 5.24 3.12
CA TYR A 385 -6.11 5.13 1.66
C TYR A 385 -5.78 3.72 1.19
N LEU A 386 -4.73 3.11 1.76
CA LEU A 386 -4.34 1.75 1.46
C LEU A 386 -5.43 0.75 1.87
N ASP A 387 -6.04 0.91 3.04
CA ASP A 387 -7.12 0.05 3.50
C ASP A 387 -8.45 0.29 2.73
N GLU A 388 -8.66 1.48 2.14
CA GLU A 388 -9.78 1.80 1.24
C GLU A 388 -9.57 1.22 -0.17
N ALA A 389 -8.43 1.55 -0.79
CA ALA A 389 -8.13 1.26 -2.19
C ALA A 389 -7.84 -0.22 -2.48
N MET A 390 -7.45 -0.92 -1.43
CA MET A 390 -6.65 -2.13 -1.51
C MET A 390 -6.69 -2.80 -0.12
N PRO A 391 -7.87 -3.17 0.42
CA PRO A 391 -8.01 -3.57 1.83
C PRO A 391 -7.08 -4.76 2.08
N LEU A 392 -6.05 -4.68 2.94
CA LEU A 392 -5.15 -5.82 3.23
C LEU A 392 -5.51 -6.45 4.55
N HIS A 393 -5.73 -7.76 4.53
CA HIS A 393 -5.85 -8.54 5.74
C HIS A 393 -5.25 -9.94 5.60
N ILE A 394 -5.08 -10.62 6.74
CA ILE A 394 -4.12 -11.71 6.88
C ILE A 394 -4.57 -12.71 7.97
N TYR A 395 -4.42 -13.98 7.62
CA TYR A 395 -4.81 -15.14 8.40
C TYR A 395 -3.61 -15.83 9.06
N THR A 396 -3.81 -16.39 10.25
CA THR A 396 -2.88 -17.32 10.91
C THR A 396 -3.61 -18.08 12.03
N ASP A 397 -3.00 -19.12 12.58
CA ASP A 397 -3.57 -19.86 13.71
C ASP A 397 -3.72 -19.05 15.02
N MET A 398 -4.37 -19.68 16.01
CA MET A 398 -4.63 -19.10 17.34
C MET A 398 -3.39 -18.88 18.21
N PHE A 399 -2.22 -19.40 17.81
CA PHE A 399 -0.94 -19.15 18.49
C PHE A 399 -0.26 -17.87 18.01
N HIS A 400 -0.80 -17.17 17.00
CA HIS A 400 -0.16 -16.00 16.38
C HIS A 400 -1.09 -14.79 16.23
N TYR A 401 -0.57 -13.60 16.52
CA TYR A 401 -1.23 -12.32 16.27
C TYR A 401 -0.50 -11.56 15.18
N VAL A 402 -1.23 -11.22 14.12
CA VAL A 402 -0.65 -10.45 13.01
C VAL A 402 -0.56 -8.97 13.37
N MET A 403 0.63 -8.41 13.20
CA MET A 403 0.86 -6.97 13.20
C MET A 403 1.22 -6.49 11.80
N LEU A 404 0.29 -5.77 11.18
CA LEU A 404 0.44 -5.30 9.81
C LEU A 404 1.02 -3.88 9.74
N SER A 405 2.14 -3.75 9.02
CA SER A 405 2.66 -2.48 8.50
C SER A 405 2.49 -2.41 6.99
N ARG A 406 2.10 -1.25 6.45
CA ARG A 406 1.93 -1.05 5.01
C ARG A 406 2.57 0.26 4.53
N CYS A 407 3.69 0.16 3.82
CA CYS A 407 4.33 1.28 3.13
C CYS A 407 3.94 1.30 1.64
N GLY A 408 2.83 1.96 1.31
CA GLY A 408 2.49 2.26 -0.08
C GLY A 408 3.26 3.48 -0.53
N LEU A 409 3.97 3.40 -1.65
CA LEU A 409 4.72 4.53 -2.20
C LEU A 409 4.22 4.86 -3.60
N VAL A 410 4.39 6.10 -4.03
CA VAL A 410 4.11 6.51 -5.41
C VAL A 410 5.33 7.19 -5.98
N LEU A 411 5.73 6.79 -7.20
CA LEU A 411 6.86 7.35 -7.92
C LEU A 411 6.36 8.02 -9.21
N ASN A 412 6.35 9.35 -9.20
CA ASN A 412 5.95 10.19 -10.32
C ASN A 412 7.20 10.71 -11.01
N ARG A 413 7.59 10.12 -12.14
CA ARG A 413 8.76 10.56 -12.91
C ARG A 413 8.38 11.50 -14.05
N ASN A 414 9.39 12.19 -14.59
CA ASN A 414 9.28 13.02 -15.80
C ASN A 414 8.18 14.10 -15.68
N VAL A 415 8.01 14.69 -14.49
CA VAL A 415 6.99 15.69 -14.22
C VAL A 415 7.39 17.01 -14.90
N ASP A 416 6.85 17.30 -16.08
CA ASP A 416 7.07 18.60 -16.73
C ASP A 416 6.25 19.69 -16.03
N TYR A 417 6.79 20.20 -14.92
CA TYR A 417 6.24 21.36 -14.23
C TYR A 417 6.35 22.65 -15.05
N ARG A 418 7.22 22.73 -16.08
CA ARG A 418 7.30 23.90 -16.97
C ARG A 418 6.04 23.95 -17.86
N ALA A 419 5.48 22.78 -18.22
CA ALA A 419 4.17 22.68 -18.88
C ALA A 419 2.98 23.07 -17.97
N ALA A 420 3.12 23.11 -16.64
CA ALA A 420 2.01 23.39 -15.71
C ALA A 420 1.28 24.71 -16.04
N LYS A 421 2.01 25.73 -16.52
CA LYS A 421 1.39 26.99 -16.95
C LYS A 421 0.52 26.78 -18.19
N ALA A 422 1.05 26.14 -19.23
CA ALA A 422 0.33 25.87 -20.47
C ALA A 422 -0.90 24.96 -20.26
N VAL A 423 -0.83 24.02 -19.31
CA VAL A 423 -1.95 23.17 -18.92
C VAL A 423 -2.99 23.95 -18.11
N ALA A 424 -2.59 24.78 -17.14
CA ALA A 424 -3.52 25.64 -16.40
C ALA A 424 -4.21 26.67 -17.32
N ASP A 425 -3.49 27.19 -18.33
CA ASP A 425 -4.07 28.04 -19.36
C ASP A 425 -5.05 27.25 -20.24
N ALA A 426 -4.70 26.04 -20.70
CA ALA A 426 -5.57 25.17 -21.50
C ALA A 426 -6.85 24.73 -20.76
N VAL A 427 -6.75 24.34 -19.48
CA VAL A 427 -7.91 24.00 -18.64
C VAL A 427 -8.87 25.19 -18.53
N ARG A 428 -8.35 26.41 -18.33
CA ARG A 428 -9.18 27.64 -18.29
C ARG A 428 -9.77 28.00 -19.66
N SER A 429 -9.01 27.85 -20.74
CA SER A 429 -9.53 28.07 -22.11
C SER A 429 -10.62 27.08 -22.51
N TYR A 430 -10.60 25.84 -22.01
CA TYR A 430 -11.66 24.87 -22.23
C TYR A 430 -12.97 25.27 -21.51
N GLU A 431 -12.89 25.99 -20.39
CA GLU A 431 -14.03 26.42 -19.56
C GLU A 431 -14.82 27.60 -20.15
N HIS A 432 -14.13 28.66 -20.55
CA HIS A 432 -14.74 29.97 -20.83
C HIS A 432 -15.44 30.09 -22.20
N GLY A 433 -16.29 29.12 -22.55
CA GLY A 433 -17.16 29.19 -23.73
C GLY A 433 -16.45 29.16 -25.09
N ALA A 434 -15.14 28.93 -25.12
CA ALA A 434 -14.29 29.06 -26.30
C ALA A 434 -14.76 28.26 -27.52
N ASP A 435 -14.33 28.69 -28.71
CA ASP A 435 -14.67 28.06 -29.98
C ASP A 435 -14.13 26.62 -30.10
N ALA A 436 -14.62 25.87 -31.09
CA ALA A 436 -14.27 24.47 -31.27
C ALA A 436 -12.76 24.23 -31.54
N LYS A 437 -12.07 25.15 -32.24
CA LYS A 437 -10.64 25.05 -32.55
C LYS A 437 -9.80 25.34 -31.30
N THR A 438 -10.17 26.34 -30.51
CA THR A 438 -9.54 26.63 -29.21
C THR A 438 -9.76 25.50 -28.21
N LYS A 439 -10.96 24.92 -28.15
CA LYS A 439 -11.25 23.74 -27.32
C LYS A 439 -10.45 22.51 -27.77
N ALA A 440 -10.37 22.22 -29.07
CA ALA A 440 -9.57 21.12 -29.60
C ALA A 440 -8.06 21.28 -29.27
N LYS A 441 -7.51 22.50 -29.44
CA LYS A 441 -6.13 22.81 -29.05
C LYS A 441 -5.91 22.63 -27.54
N SER A 442 -6.85 23.11 -26.72
CA SER A 442 -6.76 22.99 -25.26
C SER A 442 -6.79 21.53 -24.81
N LEU A 443 -7.70 20.73 -25.39
CA LEU A 443 -7.80 19.29 -25.11
C LEU A 443 -6.55 18.53 -25.57
N ALA A 444 -5.91 18.92 -26.67
CA ALA A 444 -4.63 18.35 -27.09
C ALA A 444 -3.51 18.63 -26.07
N THR A 445 -3.36 19.87 -25.60
CA THR A 445 -2.41 20.23 -24.52
C THR A 445 -2.68 19.43 -23.24
N CYS A 446 -3.94 19.28 -22.85
CA CYS A 446 -4.34 18.50 -21.67
C CYS A 446 -4.08 16.99 -21.84
N ARG A 447 -4.36 16.40 -23.01
CA ARG A 447 -4.07 14.98 -23.30
C ARG A 447 -2.55 14.70 -23.32
N GLN A 448 -1.75 15.60 -23.88
CA GLN A 448 -0.27 15.50 -23.84
C GLN A 448 0.27 15.51 -22.40
N ASN A 449 -0.39 16.19 -21.48
CA ASN A 449 0.04 16.36 -20.09
C ASN A 449 -0.98 15.75 -19.11
N ARG A 450 -1.49 14.55 -19.44
CA ARG A 450 -2.71 13.97 -18.87
C ARG A 450 -2.83 14.04 -17.34
N PHE A 451 -1.82 13.59 -16.58
CA PHE A 451 -1.90 13.58 -15.12
C PHE A 451 -1.88 14.99 -14.51
N LEU A 452 -1.10 15.91 -15.10
CA LEU A 452 -1.05 17.31 -14.69
C LEU A 452 -2.39 18.01 -14.95
N ALA A 453 -3.04 17.71 -16.08
CA ALA A 453 -4.37 18.21 -16.42
C ALA A 453 -5.46 17.67 -15.47
N LEU A 454 -5.49 16.35 -15.23
CA LEU A 454 -6.43 15.71 -14.31
C LEU A 454 -6.26 16.23 -12.88
N GLY A 455 -5.01 16.38 -12.41
CA GLY A 455 -4.70 16.94 -11.09
C GLY A 455 -5.08 18.41 -10.94
N LEU A 456 -4.90 19.23 -11.99
CA LEU A 456 -5.35 20.63 -12.02
C LEU A 456 -6.88 20.75 -12.03
N VAL A 457 -7.59 19.88 -12.77
CA VAL A 457 -9.05 19.80 -12.74
C VAL A 457 -9.56 19.43 -11.35
N GLU A 458 -8.91 18.46 -10.69
CA GLU A 458 -9.27 18.08 -9.32
C GLU A 458 -8.99 19.19 -8.29
N TYR A 459 -7.86 19.88 -8.42
CA TYR A 459 -7.55 21.07 -7.61
C TYR A 459 -8.65 22.15 -7.75
N TYR A 460 -9.02 22.51 -8.98
CA TYR A 460 -10.11 23.47 -9.22
C TYR A 460 -11.46 22.95 -8.73
N ARG A 461 -11.74 21.64 -8.81
CA ARG A 461 -12.97 21.04 -8.26
C ARG A 461 -13.05 21.20 -6.74
N ARG A 462 -11.93 21.05 -6.01
CA ARG A 462 -11.84 21.26 -4.55
C ARG A 462 -11.97 22.72 -4.15
N GLN A 463 -11.29 23.62 -4.86
CA GLN A 463 -11.30 25.05 -4.59
C GLN A 463 -12.65 25.73 -4.91
N ARG A 464 -13.31 25.33 -6.01
CA ARG A 464 -14.56 25.95 -6.49
C ARG A 464 -15.84 25.23 -6.01
N TYR A 465 -15.82 24.58 -4.85
CA TYR A 465 -16.90 23.72 -4.35
C TYR A 465 -18.16 24.51 -3.91
N GLY A 466 -18.86 25.07 -4.89
CA GLY A 466 -19.98 26.01 -4.71
C GLY A 466 -20.52 26.64 -5.99
N HIS A 467 -19.76 26.61 -7.10
CA HIS A 467 -20.26 27.05 -8.41
C HIS A 467 -20.69 25.82 -9.23
N THR A 468 -21.97 25.76 -9.60
CA THR A 468 -22.57 24.65 -10.37
C THR A 468 -21.85 24.43 -11.71
N GLN A 469 -21.57 25.52 -12.43
CA GLN A 469 -20.81 25.50 -13.68
C GLN A 469 -19.45 24.78 -13.55
N GLY A 470 -18.73 25.00 -12.44
CA GLY A 470 -17.42 24.37 -12.19
C GLY A 470 -17.50 22.86 -11.97
N LYS A 471 -18.61 22.34 -11.42
CA LYS A 471 -18.82 20.89 -11.26
C LYS A 471 -19.07 20.20 -12.60
N GLU A 472 -19.96 20.75 -13.42
CA GLU A 472 -20.23 20.21 -14.76
C GLU A 472 -19.01 20.33 -15.68
N PHE A 473 -18.32 21.47 -15.64
CA PHE A 473 -17.12 21.70 -16.43
C PHE A 473 -16.03 20.66 -16.11
N GLY A 474 -15.69 20.51 -14.82
CA GLY A 474 -14.70 19.55 -14.37
C GLY A 474 -15.03 18.13 -14.82
N ALA A 475 -16.29 17.70 -14.64
CA ALA A 475 -16.75 16.38 -15.07
C ALA A 475 -16.57 16.14 -16.58
N ARG A 476 -16.92 17.11 -17.44
CA ARG A 476 -16.80 16.97 -18.90
C ARG A 476 -15.34 16.87 -19.36
N LEU A 477 -14.43 17.71 -18.82
CA LEU A 477 -13.00 17.62 -19.16
C LEU A 477 -12.35 16.35 -18.59
N PHE A 478 -12.75 15.92 -17.39
CA PHE A 478 -12.27 14.67 -16.79
C PHE A 478 -12.66 13.47 -17.67
N GLN A 479 -13.93 13.38 -18.11
CA GLN A 479 -14.40 12.35 -19.04
C GLN A 479 -13.70 12.37 -20.40
N GLU A 480 -13.32 13.54 -20.93
CA GLU A 480 -12.51 13.66 -22.15
C GLU A 480 -11.00 13.36 -21.94
N LEU A 481 -10.56 13.16 -20.69
CA LEU A 481 -9.20 12.72 -20.34
C LEU A 481 -9.17 11.29 -19.78
N GLU A 482 -10.33 10.68 -19.50
CA GLU A 482 -10.48 9.24 -19.25
C GLU A 482 -10.59 8.44 -20.55
N LYS A 483 -11.01 9.09 -21.65
CA LYS A 483 -10.93 8.60 -23.04
C LYS A 483 -9.56 8.91 -23.66
#